data_AF-A0A3N1URN7-F1
#
_entry.id   AF-A0A3N1URN7-F1
#
_cell.length_a   1.000
_cell.length_b   1.000
_cell.length_c   1.000
_cell.angle_alpha   90.00
_cell.angle_beta   90.00
_cell.angle_gamma   90.00
#
_symmetry.space_group_name_H-M   'P 1'
#
loop_
_entity.id
_entity.type
_entity.pdbx_description
1 polymer ?
#
loop_
_entity_poly.entity_id
_entity_poly.type
_entity_poly.pdbx_seq_one_letter_code
_entity_poly.pdbx_strand_id
1 'polypeptide(L)'
;MSVHAIDRLCYDIAHEPGTLERLRADPRRELADRPLTADERDELLRGDVAALYRRGVHPVLLVRLAAFRVLGLDPALYAARIRAAEPRFSVPEPPERE
;
A
#
# COMPACT_ATOMS: atom_id res chain seq x y z
N MET A 1 0.93 15.89 1.23
CA MET A 1 -0.26 15.33 0.54
C MET A 1 0.20 14.29 -0.47
N SER A 2 0.33 13.02 -0.07
CA SER A 2 0.70 11.93 -1.00
C SER A 2 0.12 10.56 -0.60
N VAL A 3 -0.16 10.33 0.69
CA VAL A 3 -0.93 9.17 1.18
C VAL A 3 -2.23 8.97 0.38
N HIS A 4 -2.98 10.04 0.10
CA HIS A 4 -4.18 9.98 -0.74
C HIS A 4 -3.92 9.49 -2.17
N ALA A 5 -2.76 9.77 -2.76
CA ALA A 5 -2.41 9.29 -4.10
C ALA A 5 -2.16 7.77 -4.10
N ILE A 6 -1.56 7.26 -3.01
CA ILE A 6 -1.33 5.83 -2.82
C ILE A 6 -2.63 5.10 -2.48
N ASP A 7 -3.45 5.66 -1.60
CA ASP A 7 -4.79 5.15 -1.30
C ASP A 7 -5.64 5.10 -2.58
N ARG A 8 -5.56 6.16 -3.41
CA ARG A 8 -6.24 6.21 -4.69
C ARG A 8 -5.71 5.18 -5.68
N LEU A 9 -4.40 4.96 -5.79
CA LEU A 9 -3.86 3.84 -6.58
C LEU A 9 -4.46 2.50 -6.15
N CYS A 10 -4.48 2.23 -4.83
CA CYS A 10 -5.07 1.00 -4.30
C CYS A 10 -6.57 0.90 -4.57
N TYR A 11 -7.27 2.03 -4.63
CA TYR A 11 -8.66 2.09 -5.06
C TYR A 11 -8.83 1.80 -6.55
N ASP A 12 -8.08 2.50 -7.40
CA ASP A 12 -8.17 2.43 -8.85
C ASP A 12 -7.86 1.02 -9.37
N ILE A 13 -6.89 0.31 -8.78
CA ILE A 13 -6.57 -1.08 -9.16
C ILE A 13 -7.80 -2.00 -9.04
N ALA A 14 -8.69 -1.73 -8.08
CA ALA A 14 -9.85 -2.57 -7.82
C ALA A 14 -11.12 -2.11 -8.55
N HIS A 15 -11.22 -0.83 -8.95
CA HIS A 15 -12.47 -0.23 -9.43
C HIS A 15 -12.36 0.41 -10.81
N GLU A 16 -11.17 0.91 -11.20
CA GLU A 16 -10.98 1.61 -12.46
C GLU A 16 -10.50 0.66 -13.57
N PRO A 17 -11.28 0.49 -14.65
CA PRO A 17 -10.91 -0.39 -15.75
C PRO A 17 -9.54 -0.05 -16.34
N GLY A 18 -8.72 -1.08 -16.59
CA GLY A 18 -7.41 -0.91 -17.23
C GLY A 18 -6.28 -0.51 -16.29
N THR A 19 -6.56 -0.05 -15.06
CA THR A 19 -5.50 0.38 -14.13
C THR A 19 -4.62 -0.78 -13.72
N LEU A 20 -5.21 -1.93 -13.41
CA LEU A 20 -4.48 -3.13 -13.06
C LEU A 20 -3.59 -3.60 -14.21
N GLU A 21 -4.11 -3.57 -15.43
CA GLU A 21 -3.40 -3.99 -16.65
C GLU A 21 -2.21 -3.08 -16.94
N ARG A 22 -2.41 -1.75 -16.86
CA ARG A 22 -1.32 -0.78 -17.03
C ARG A 22 -0.24 -0.95 -15.97
N LEU A 23 -0.65 -1.12 -14.71
CA LEU A 23 0.28 -1.33 -13.60
C LEU A 23 1.08 -2.63 -13.77
N ARG A 24 0.48 -3.71 -14.29
CA ARG A 24 1.17 -4.97 -14.59
C ARG A 24 2.11 -4.85 -15.78
N ALA A 25 1.71 -4.10 -16.81
CA ALA A 25 2.50 -3.93 -18.02
C ALA A 25 3.76 -3.09 -17.78
N ASP A 26 3.61 -1.95 -17.11
CA ASP A 26 4.72 -1.08 -16.75
C ASP A 26 4.44 -0.31 -15.45
N PRO A 27 4.85 -0.88 -14.30
CA PRO A 27 4.63 -0.23 -13.01
C PRO A 27 5.32 1.14 -12.91
N ARG A 28 6.49 1.32 -13.55
CA ARG A 28 7.23 2.57 -13.44
C ARG A 28 6.49 3.69 -14.15
N ARG A 29 5.95 3.40 -15.33
CA ARG A 29 5.16 4.34 -16.12
C ARG A 29 3.85 4.71 -15.42
N GLU A 30 3.06 3.73 -14.98
CA GLU A 30 1.79 3.99 -14.29
C GLU A 30 1.97 4.80 -12.99
N LEU A 31 3.10 4.63 -12.29
CA LEU A 31 3.43 5.40 -11.10
C LEU A 31 4.01 6.79 -11.40
N ALA A 32 4.63 7.00 -12.56
CA ALA A 32 5.20 8.29 -12.96
C ALA A 32 4.12 9.35 -13.23
N ASP A 33 2.95 8.94 -13.71
CA ASP A 33 1.82 9.81 -14.01
C ASP A 33 1.03 10.24 -12.76
N ARG A 34 1.39 9.72 -11.57
CA ARG A 34 0.72 10.00 -10.31
C ARG A 34 1.46 11.06 -9.50
N PRO A 35 0.77 11.86 -8.66
CA PRO A 35 1.39 12.86 -7.79
C PRO A 35 2.09 12.22 -6.58
N LEU A 36 3.09 11.37 -6.85
CA LEU A 36 3.91 10.64 -5.89
C LEU A 36 5.32 11.24 -5.86
N THR A 37 5.93 11.30 -4.67
CA THR A 37 7.36 11.62 -4.53
C THR A 37 8.24 10.47 -5.05
N ALA A 38 9.53 10.73 -5.23
CA ALA A 38 10.49 9.70 -5.66
C ALA A 38 10.55 8.54 -4.66
N ASP A 39 10.59 8.83 -3.35
CA ASP A 39 10.65 7.82 -2.30
C ASP A 39 9.41 6.93 -2.30
N GLU A 40 8.22 7.51 -2.45
CA GLU A 40 6.97 6.74 -2.47
C GLU A 40 6.88 5.83 -3.67
N ARG A 41 7.40 6.28 -4.82
CA ARG A 41 7.50 5.43 -6.01
C ARG A 41 8.46 4.28 -5.77
N ASP A 42 9.62 4.52 -5.16
CA ASP A 42 10.58 3.46 -4.86
C ASP A 42 10.01 2.44 -3.85
N GLU A 43 9.36 2.91 -2.78
CA GLU A 43 8.69 2.07 -1.79
C GLU A 43 7.59 1.22 -2.43
N LEU A 44 6.77 1.79 -3.31
CA LEU A 44 5.77 1.04 -4.08
C LEU A 44 6.43 -0.01 -4.98
N LEU A 45 7.47 0.34 -5.74
CA LEU A 45 8.16 -0.58 -6.64
C LEU A 45 8.87 -1.73 -5.90
N ARG A 46 9.31 -1.50 -4.66
CA ARG A 46 9.89 -2.51 -3.78
C ARG A 46 8.84 -3.33 -3.03
N GLY A 47 7.59 -2.89 -3.05
CA GLY A 47 6.52 -3.42 -2.22
C GLY A 47 6.80 -3.23 -0.74
N ASP A 48 7.45 -2.15 -0.32
CA ASP A 48 7.76 -1.89 1.10
C ASP A 48 6.50 -1.49 1.88
N VAL A 49 5.70 -2.51 2.20
CA VAL A 49 4.43 -2.36 2.93
C VAL A 49 4.65 -1.68 4.28
N ALA A 50 5.78 -1.93 4.95
CA ALA A 50 6.05 -1.35 6.25
C ALA A 50 6.31 0.16 6.13
N ALA A 51 7.08 0.61 5.13
CA ALA A 51 7.28 2.03 4.85
C ALA A 51 5.97 2.73 4.47
N LEU A 52 5.19 2.14 3.57
CA LEU A 52 3.90 2.67 3.14
C LEU A 52 2.91 2.79 4.31
N TYR A 53 2.88 1.79 5.20
CA TYR A 53 2.07 1.82 6.42
C TYR A 53 2.52 2.92 7.39
N ARG A 54 3.84 3.09 7.59
CA ARG A 54 4.38 4.17 8.43
C ARG A 54 4.03 5.55 7.89
N ARG A 55 3.95 5.73 6.57
CA ARG A 55 3.45 6.97 5.93
C ARG A 55 1.98 7.25 6.23
N GLY A 56 1.23 6.25 6.66
CA GLY A 56 -0.19 6.37 6.99
C GLY A 56 -1.14 5.87 5.91
N VAL A 57 -0.64 5.13 4.91
CA VAL A 57 -1.48 4.45 3.93
C VAL A 57 -2.31 3.37 4.63
N HIS A 58 -3.59 3.28 4.29
CA HIS A 58 -4.51 2.43 5.03
C HIS A 58 -4.24 0.93 4.75
N PRO A 59 -4.10 0.05 5.76
CA PRO A 59 -3.75 -1.37 5.54
C PRO A 59 -4.82 -2.14 4.74
N VAL A 60 -6.11 -1.80 4.89
CA VAL A 60 -7.20 -2.37 4.07
C VAL A 60 -7.08 -1.99 2.58
N LEU A 61 -6.41 -0.89 2.26
CA LEU A 61 -6.13 -0.51 0.87
C LEU A 61 -4.85 -1.20 0.39
N LEU A 62 -3.79 -1.22 1.21
CA LEU A 62 -2.53 -1.86 0.87
C LEU A 62 -2.67 -3.37 0.56
N VAL A 63 -3.57 -4.08 1.24
CA VAL A 63 -3.82 -5.51 0.98
C VAL A 63 -4.25 -5.76 -0.47
N ARG A 64 -4.82 -4.78 -1.16
CA ARG A 64 -5.23 -4.91 -2.57
C ARG A 64 -4.02 -5.13 -3.48
N LEU A 65 -2.89 -4.47 -3.21
CA LEU A 65 -1.65 -4.68 -3.98
C LEU A 65 -1.23 -6.16 -3.97
N ALA A 66 -1.36 -6.81 -2.81
CA ALA A 66 -1.11 -8.24 -2.66
C ALA A 66 -2.21 -9.13 -3.25
N ALA A 67 -3.48 -8.76 -3.09
CA ALA A 67 -4.61 -9.51 -3.65
C ALA A 67 -4.53 -9.60 -5.18
N PHE A 68 -4.12 -8.52 -5.84
CA PHE A 68 -3.94 -8.47 -7.30
C PHE A 68 -2.55 -8.91 -7.77
N ARG A 69 -1.66 -9.27 -6.84
CA ARG A 69 -0.27 -9.71 -7.09
C ARG A 69 0.52 -8.74 -7.97
N VAL A 70 0.55 -7.47 -7.58
CA VAL A 70 1.28 -6.40 -8.28
C VAL A 70 2.41 -5.85 -7.42
N LEU A 71 3.34 -5.11 -8.04
CA LEU A 71 4.45 -4.45 -7.34
C LEU A 71 5.31 -5.42 -6.49
N GLY A 72 5.46 -6.66 -6.98
CA GLY A 72 6.23 -7.70 -6.30
C GLY A 72 5.60 -8.22 -5.01
N LEU A 73 4.32 -7.91 -4.76
CA LEU A 73 3.59 -8.37 -3.58
C LEU A 73 2.73 -9.60 -3.89
N ASP A 74 2.59 -10.44 -2.88
CA ASP A 74 1.58 -11.48 -2.78
C ASP A 74 1.00 -11.47 -1.34
N PRO A 75 -0.10 -12.20 -1.06
CA PRO A 75 -0.71 -12.19 0.26
C PRO A 75 0.21 -12.63 1.40
N ALA A 76 1.13 -13.57 1.16
CA ALA A 76 2.05 -14.06 2.18
C ALA A 76 3.12 -13.00 2.50
N LEU A 77 3.72 -12.40 1.47
CA LEU A 77 4.73 -11.35 1.62
C LEU A 77 4.14 -10.09 2.26
N TYR A 78 2.93 -9.69 1.87
CA TYR A 78 2.21 -8.59 2.52
C TYR A 78 2.01 -8.88 4.00
N ALA A 79 1.49 -10.06 4.35
CA ALA A 79 1.22 -10.43 5.72
C ALA A 79 2.50 -10.45 6.57
N ALA A 80 3.62 -10.92 6.03
CA ALA A 80 4.92 -10.86 6.71
C ALA A 80 5.38 -9.42 6.94
N ARG A 81 5.32 -8.56 5.90
CA ARG A 81 5.80 -7.17 5.98
C ARG A 81 4.95 -6.29 6.87
N ILE A 82 3.62 -6.41 6.83
CA ILE A 82 2.73 -5.59 7.66
C ILE A 82 2.84 -5.95 9.15
N ARG A 83 3.08 -7.23 9.48
CA ARG A 83 3.31 -7.67 10.87
C ARG A 83 4.66 -7.22 11.43
N ALA A 84 5.66 -7.08 10.57
CA ALA A 84 6.96 -6.54 10.96
C ALA A 84 6.96 -5.02 11.11
N ALA A 85 5.87 -4.34 10.69
CA ALA A 85 5.74 -2.90 10.85
C ALA A 85 5.31 -2.56 12.28
N GLU A 86 5.85 -1.46 12.82
CA GLU A 86 5.44 -0.93 14.12
C GLU A 86 3.94 -0.61 14.12
N PRO A 87 3.20 -0.92 15.20
CA PRO A 87 1.79 -0.60 15.30
C PRO A 87 1.56 0.91 15.20
N ARG A 88 0.95 1.36 14.09
CA ARG A 88 0.52 2.76 13.93
C ARG A 88 -0.79 3.06 14.66
N PHE A 89 -1.67 2.05 14.77
CA PHE A 89 -2.91 2.14 15.52
C PHE A 89 -2.72 1.46 16.86
N SER A 90 -2.58 2.25 17.92
CA SER A 90 -2.62 1.70 19.27
C SER A 90 -4.08 1.45 19.63
N VAL A 91 -4.40 0.23 20.05
CA VAL A 91 -5.66 -0.01 20.77
C VAL A 91 -5.48 0.64 22.13
N PRO A 92 -6.37 1.55 22.58
CA PRO A 92 -6.29 2.06 23.94
C PRO A 92 -6.39 0.88 24.91
N GLU A 93 -5.57 0.89 25.96
CA GLU A 93 -5.65 -0.16 26.98
C GLU A 93 -7.09 -0.24 27.52
N PRO A 94 -7.65 -1.45 27.65
CA PRO A 94 -8.97 -1.59 28.23
C PRO A 94 -8.97 -0.98 29.63
N PRO A 95 -10.03 -0.26 30.04
CA PRO A 95 -10.08 0.30 31.38
C PRO A 95 -9.92 -0.82 32.41
N GLU A 96 -9.06 -0.59 33.40
CA GLU A 96 -8.88 -1.49 34.53
C GLU A 96 -10.26 -1.75 35.15
N ARG A 97 -10.64 -3.03 35.27
CA ARG A 97 -11.88 -3.38 35.97
C ARG A 97 -11.61 -3.28 37.46
N GLU A 98 -12.17 -2.25 38.10
CA GLU A 98 -12.22 -2.09 39.55
C GLU A 98 -13.17 -3.13 40.20
#